data_AF-A0A932N5V9-F1
#
_entry.id   AF-A0A932N5V9-F1
#
_cell.length_a   1.000
_cell.length_b   1.000
_cell.length_c   1.000
_cell.angle_alpha   90.00
_cell.angle_beta   90.00
_cell.angle_gamma   90.00
#
_symmetry.space_group_name_H-M   'P 1'
#
loop_
_entity.id
_entity.type
_entity.pdbx_description
1 polymer ?
#
loop_
_entity_poly.entity_id
_entity_poly.type
_entity_poly.pdbx_seq_one_letter_code
_entity_poly.pdbx_strand_id
1 'polypeptide(L)' 'MSNKNFLNSRRNFLRQTAFVGTATPFAMNLAALSASANLQAATAPDYKALVCLFLAGGNDNANTVLATDADSWAQYQAV' A
#
# COMPACT_ATOMS: atom_id res chain seq x y z
N MET A 1 -11.90 -22.00 26.99
CA MET A 1 -11.65 -21.54 25.61
C MET A 1 -11.90 -20.05 25.55
N SER A 2 -10.84 -19.23 25.52
CA SER A 2 -10.95 -17.75 25.53
C SER A 2 -11.30 -17.25 24.12
N ASN A 3 -12.46 -16.61 24.00
CA ASN A 3 -12.98 -16.05 22.76
C ASN A 3 -12.17 -14.78 22.41
N LYS A 4 -11.08 -14.94 21.66
CA LYS A 4 -10.28 -13.82 21.17
C LYS A 4 -11.04 -13.19 20.02
N ASN A 5 -11.71 -12.06 20.29
CA ASN A 5 -12.37 -11.23 19.29
C ASN A 5 -11.35 -10.79 18.22
N PHE A 6 -11.21 -11.59 17.15
CA PHE A 6 -10.22 -11.40 16.08
C PHE A 6 -10.36 -10.03 15.41
N LEU A 7 -11.59 -9.50 15.42
CA LEU A 7 -11.96 -8.17 14.91
C LEU A 7 -11.35 -7.01 15.74
N ASN A 8 -11.08 -7.21 17.03
CA ASN A 8 -10.55 -6.17 17.94
C ASN A 8 -9.02 -6.18 18.06
N SER A 9 -8.31 -6.97 17.26
CA SER A 9 -6.86 -6.93 17.24
C SER A 9 -6.37 -5.69 16.49
N ARG A 10 -5.51 -4.87 17.12
CA ARG A 10 -4.82 -3.72 16.48
C ARG A 10 -4.20 -4.10 15.12
N ARG A 11 -3.63 -5.31 15.03
CA ARG A 11 -3.03 -5.84 13.79
C ARG A 11 -4.07 -6.04 12.68
N ASN A 12 -5.28 -6.48 13.02
CA ASN A 12 -6.34 -6.71 12.05
C ASN A 12 -6.95 -5.39 11.57
N PHE A 13 -7.13 -4.43 12.49
CA PHE A 13 -7.54 -3.07 12.16
C PHE A 13 -6.57 -2.40 11.19
N LEU A 14 -5.26 -2.41 11.49
CA LEU A 14 -4.24 -1.84 10.61
C LEU A 14 -4.19 -2.54 9.24
N ARG A 15 -4.40 -3.85 9.16
CA ARG A 15 -4.51 -4.57 7.87
C ARG A 15 -5.68 -4.10 7.02
N GLN A 16 -6.81 -3.77 7.66
CA GLN A 16 -8.01 -3.31 6.96
C GLN A 16 -7.91 -1.82 6.58
N THR A 17 -7.24 -0.99 7.37
CA THR A 17 -7.12 0.45 7.13
C THR A 17 -5.87 0.86 6.34
N ALA A 18 -4.86 0.00 6.21
CA ALA A 18 -3.65 0.26 5.40
C ALA A 18 -3.96 0.55 3.92
N PHE A 19 -5.12 0.12 3.44
CA PHE A 19 -5.59 0.41 2.08
C PHE A 19 -6.41 1.69 1.97
N VAL A 20 -6.64 2.44 3.04
CA VAL A 20 -7.50 3.64 3.06
C VAL A 20 -6.63 4.91 3.04
N GLY A 21 -5.87 5.10 1.96
CA GLY A 21 -5.08 6.32 1.69
C GLY A 21 -5.42 6.93 0.34
N THR A 22 -4.87 8.08 -0.03
CA THR A 22 -5.15 8.77 -1.32
C THR A 22 -4.86 7.92 -2.57
N ALA A 23 -4.13 6.81 -2.42
CA ALA A 23 -3.87 5.82 -3.46
C ALA A 23 -4.98 4.75 -3.63
N THR A 24 -6.05 4.71 -2.81
CA THR A 24 -7.10 3.66 -2.93
C THR A 24 -7.72 3.58 -4.32
N PRO A 25 -8.09 4.69 -4.98
CA PRO A 25 -8.75 4.61 -6.28
C PRO A 25 -7.75 4.12 -7.34
N PHE A 26 -6.50 4.55 -7.26
CA PHE A 26 -5.43 4.11 -8.16
C PHE A 26 -5.10 2.62 -7.98
N ALA A 27 -4.99 2.15 -6.74
CA ALA A 27 -4.75 0.74 -6.43
C ALA A 27 -5.89 -0.17 -6.90
N MET A 28 -7.16 0.27 -6.77
CA MET A 28 -8.31 -0.48 -7.29
C MET A 28 -8.31 -0.55 -8.83
N ASN A 29 -8.00 0.56 -9.52
CA ASN A 29 -7.88 0.55 -10.97
C ASN A 29 -6.74 -0.37 -11.44
N LEU A 30 -5.62 -0.40 -10.72
CA LEU A 30 -4.50 -1.28 -11.03
C LEU A 30 -4.81 -2.76 -10.76
N ALA A 31 -5.56 -3.07 -9.69
CA ALA A 31 -6.02 -4.42 -9.39
C ALA A 31 -7.01 -4.95 -10.44
N ALA A 32 -7.89 -4.08 -10.96
CA ALA A 32 -8.78 -4.45 -12.07
C ALA A 32 -8.00 -4.74 -13.36
N LEU A 33 -6.94 -3.97 -13.63
CA LEU A 33 -6.08 -4.18 -14.80
C LEU A 33 -5.24 -5.47 -14.68
N SER A 34 -4.74 -5.81 -13.49
CA SER A 34 -3.98 -7.05 -13.29
C SER A 34 -4.86 -8.30 -13.44
N ALA A 35 -6.13 -8.25 -13.00
CA ALA A 35 -7.08 -9.34 -13.18
C ALA A 35 -7.38 -9.63 -14.66
N SER A 36 -7.48 -8.59 -15.49
CA SER A 36 -7.72 -8.70 -16.93
C SER A 36 -6.47 -9.14 -17.71
N ALA A 37 -5.27 -8.74 -17.28
CA ALA A 37 -4.02 -9.21 -17.88
C ALA A 37 -3.80 -10.73 -17.71
N ASN A 38 -4.25 -11.32 -16.59
CA ASN A 38 -4.10 -12.75 -16.32
C ASN A 38 -4.96 -13.63 -17.25
N LEU A 39 -6.16 -13.15 -17.62
CA LEU A 39 -7.04 -13.84 -18.58
C LEU A 39 -6.43 -13.89 -20.00
N GLN A 40 -5.72 -12.83 -20.41
CA GLN A 40 -5.10 -12.73 -21.73
C GLN A 40 -3.78 -13.53 -21.82
N ALA A 41 -3.11 -13.74 -20.69
CA ALA A 41 -1.90 -14.54 -20.61
C ALA A 41 -2.14 -16.05 -20.80
N ALA A 42 -3.30 -16.55 -20.33
CA ALA A 42 -3.61 -17.97 -20.32
C ALA A 42 -3.85 -18.58 -21.72
N THR A 43 -4.13 -17.75 -22.72
CA THR A 43 -4.47 -18.18 -24.09
C THR A 43 -3.39 -17.88 -25.12
N ALA A 44 -2.33 -17.17 -24.73
CA ALA A 44 -1.26 -16.76 -25.64
C ALA A 44 -0.04 -17.71 -25.52
N PRO A 45 0.36 -18.42 -26.60
CA PRO A 45 1.44 -19.40 -26.56
C PRO A 45 2.84 -18.81 -26.29
N ASP A 46 3.01 -17.48 -26.33
CA ASP A 46 4.28 -16.79 -26.06
C ASP A 46 4.07 -15.42 -25.38
N TYR A 47 3.33 -15.43 -24.26
CA TYR A 47 2.92 -14.22 -23.56
C TYR A 47 4.12 -13.49 -22.91
N LYS A 48 4.28 -12.20 -23.22
CA LYS A 48 5.27 -11.30 -22.59
C LYS A 48 4.57 -10.13 -21.93
N ALA A 49 4.71 -10.00 -20.61
CA ALA A 49 4.14 -8.90 -19.84
C ALA A 49 5.20 -7.86 -19.45
N LEU A 50 4.81 -6.59 -19.53
CA LEU A 50 5.52 -5.48 -18.89
C LEU A 50 4.95 -5.31 -17.47
N VAL A 51 5.79 -5.47 -16.45
CA VAL A 51 5.39 -5.34 -15.04
C VAL A 51 5.84 -3.97 -14.53
N CYS A 52 4.88 -3.06 -14.32
CA CYS A 52 5.13 -1.78 -13.68
C CYS A 52 4.95 -1.90 -12.16
N LEU A 53 6.05 -1.90 -11.41
CA LEU A 53 6.01 -1.88 -9.95
C LEU A 53 5.89 -0.42 -9.49
N PHE A 54 4.70 -0.03 -9.05
CA PHE A 54 4.47 1.27 -8.43
C PHE A 54 4.66 1.16 -6.92
N LEU A 55 5.82 1.61 -6.41
CA LEU A 55 6.10 1.68 -4.98
C LEU A 55 5.48 2.95 -4.37
N ALA A 56 4.16 3.11 -4.46
CA ALA A 56 3.42 4.26 -3.91
C ALA A 56 3.08 4.10 -2.42
N GLY A 57 3.99 3.58 -1.60
CA GLY A 57 3.63 3.12 -0.26
C GLY A 57 4.78 2.95 0.73
N GLY A 58 5.88 3.67 0.54
CA GLY A 58 6.95 3.76 1.54
C GLY A 58 6.88 5.09 2.28
N ASN A 59 5.81 5.33 3.03
CA ASN A 59 5.86 6.39 4.03
C ASN A 59 6.62 5.80 5.22
N ASP A 60 7.92 6.09 5.29
CA ASP A 60 8.68 5.76 6.49
C ASP A 60 8.09 6.50 7.71
N ASN A 61 8.54 6.13 8.90
CA ASN A 61 7.99 6.75 10.12
C ASN A 61 8.24 8.28 10.13
N ALA A 62 9.25 8.77 9.42
CA ALA A 62 9.64 10.17 9.39
C ALA A 62 8.72 11.01 8.48
N ASN A 63 8.21 10.45 7.38
CA ASN A 63 7.39 11.18 6.41
C ASN A 63 5.86 10.98 6.60
N THR A 64 5.46 10.21 7.62
CA THR A 64 4.03 9.99 7.95
C THR A 64 3.47 11.04 8.89
N VAL A 65 4.27 11.52 9.85
CA VAL A 65 3.92 12.60 10.77
C VAL A 65 5.13 13.52 10.86
N LEU A 66 5.08 14.64 10.16
CA LEU A 66 6.15 15.63 10.21
C LEU A 66 6.09 16.38 11.55
N ALA A 67 7.24 16.49 12.19
CA ALA A 67 7.38 17.36 13.35
C ALA A 67 7.14 18.82 12.93
N THR A 68 6.42 19.57 13.77
CA THR A 68 6.03 20.96 13.48
C THR A 68 6.86 21.99 14.25
N ASP A 69 7.69 21.56 15.20
CA ASP A 69 8.65 22.41 15.88
C ASP A 69 9.90 22.64 15.01
N ALA A 70 10.53 23.80 15.20
CA ALA A 70 11.64 24.24 14.35
C ALA A 70 12.87 23.32 14.44
N ASP A 71 13.18 22.81 15.63
CA ASP A 71 14.37 21.99 15.86
C ASP A 71 14.22 20.63 15.19
N SER A 72 13.10 19.95 15.39
CA SER A 72 12.83 18.66 14.75
C SER A 72 12.68 18.78 13.23
N TRP A 73 12.13 19.89 12.74
CA TRP A 73 12.04 20.17 11.30
C TRP A 73 13.41 20.41 10.66
N ALA A 74 14.30 21.15 11.34
CA ALA A 74 15.67 21.36 10.87
C ALA A 74 16.46 20.05 10.79
N GLN A 75 16.25 19.13 11.75
CA GLN A 75 16.86 17.80 11.70
C GLN A 75 16.32 16.96 10.55
N TYR A 76 15.02 16.99 10.29
CA TYR A 76 14.40 16.27 9.18
C TYR A 76 14.95 16.71 7.81
N GLN A 77 15.18 18.00 7.60
CA GLN A 77 15.73 18.52 6.34
C GLN A 77 17.22 18.20 6.10
N ALA A 78 17.95 17.80 7.12
CA ALA A 78 19.39 17.54 7.01
C ALA A 78 19.72 16.15 6.45
N VAL A 79 18.71 15.32 6.18
CA VAL A 79 18.80 13.93 5.68
C VAL A 79 18.25 13.85 4.27
#